data_AF-A0A946HVX3-F1
#
_entry.id   AF-A0A946HVX3-F1
#
_cell.length_a   1.000
_cell.length_b   1.000
_cell.length_c   1.000
_cell.angle_alpha   90.00
_cell.angle_beta   90.00
_cell.angle_gamma   90.00
#
_symmetry.space_group_name_H-M   'P 1'
#
loop_
_entity.id
_entity.type
_entity.pdbx_description
1 polymer ?
#
loop_
_entity_poly.entity_id
_entity_poly.type
_entity_poly.pdbx_seq_one_letter_code
_entity_poly.pdbx_strand_id
1 'polypeptide(L)'
;MSEGKDLIRCDACPVLCRIRDGRAGACDRYANEAGTLVRLDPLLVAQRTLDQDGAMVPFLQSTDDWDGSLVAGAESFITGVGATTTYPDYKPAPFIVASKANGVDMITVVSEGIFSYCGLKVKIDTDRFLGDEQMAVRCEGEQVGHVSTAEYGSQMLALGGVRHLTGGSKKEGTVTCQAMLDLCQGKAVELTVDEGAGVFVQAGQAPIV
;
A
#
# COMPACT_ATOMS: atom_id res chain seq x y z
N MET A 1 27.90 27.74 -15.99
CA MET A 1 27.01 26.66 -16.47
C MET A 1 27.47 25.38 -15.79
N SER A 2 26.83 25.01 -14.69
CA SER A 2 27.20 23.87 -13.84
C SER A 2 26.55 22.60 -14.37
N GLU A 3 27.24 21.90 -15.28
CA GLU A 3 26.87 20.55 -15.67
C GLU A 3 26.97 19.61 -14.46
N GLY A 4 25.82 19.14 -13.94
CA GLY A 4 25.76 17.92 -13.13
C GLY A 4 25.07 17.99 -11.76
N LYS A 5 24.63 19.15 -11.25
CA LYS A 5 23.94 19.22 -9.94
C LYS A 5 22.40 19.24 -9.99
N ASP A 6 21.82 19.35 -11.18
CA ASP A 6 20.38 19.56 -11.32
C ASP A 6 19.54 18.28 -11.23
N LEU A 7 20.16 17.09 -11.28
CA LEU A 7 19.44 15.82 -11.31
C LEU A 7 20.11 14.79 -10.41
N ILE A 8 19.39 14.38 -9.36
CA ILE A 8 19.83 13.30 -8.47
C ILE A 8 19.07 12.02 -8.77
N ARG A 9 19.67 10.87 -8.45
CA ARG A 9 18.96 9.59 -8.36
C ARG A 9 18.62 9.34 -6.90
N CYS A 10 17.33 9.28 -6.58
CA CYS A 10 16.87 8.87 -5.26
C CYS A 10 17.15 7.39 -5.06
N ASP A 11 17.80 7.03 -3.96
CA ASP A 11 18.10 5.66 -3.54
C ASP A 11 17.27 5.22 -2.33
N ALA A 12 16.32 6.06 -1.88
CA ALA A 12 15.44 5.76 -0.76
C ALA A 12 14.41 4.65 -1.06
N CYS A 13 14.23 4.24 -2.32
CA CYS A 13 13.35 3.13 -2.69
C CYS A 13 13.75 2.49 -4.04
N PRO A 14 13.31 1.25 -4.35
CA PRO A 14 13.63 0.54 -5.60
C PRO A 14 13.09 1.21 -6.87
N VAL A 15 12.20 2.19 -6.75
CA VAL A 15 11.74 3.00 -7.91
C VAL A 15 12.90 3.82 -8.50
N LEU A 16 13.88 4.19 -7.66
CA LEU A 16 15.12 4.83 -8.09
C LEU A 16 14.90 6.10 -8.95
N CYS A 17 13.89 6.89 -8.59
CA CYS A 17 13.45 8.02 -9.40
C CYS A 17 14.56 9.07 -9.58
N ARG A 18 14.58 9.71 -10.74
CA ARG A 18 15.50 10.82 -11.03
C ARG A 18 14.79 12.14 -10.76
N ILE A 19 15.30 12.91 -9.81
CA ILE A 19 14.64 14.09 -9.26
C ILE A 19 15.40 15.34 -9.68
N ARG A 20 14.72 16.25 -10.39
CA ARG A 20 15.28 17.55 -10.76
C ARG A 20 15.34 18.48 -9.56
N ASP A 21 16.29 19.39 -9.54
CA ASP A 21 16.43 20.39 -8.48
C ASP A 21 15.12 21.17 -8.26
N GLY A 22 14.77 21.38 -6.99
CA GLY A 22 13.51 21.99 -6.56
C GLY A 22 12.25 21.16 -6.83
N ARG A 23 12.37 19.87 -7.17
CA ARG A 23 11.22 18.98 -7.42
C ARG A 23 11.17 17.85 -6.41
N ALA A 24 9.95 17.38 -6.16
CA ALA A 24 9.72 16.12 -5.46
C ALA A 24 9.88 14.93 -6.41
N GLY A 25 10.26 13.79 -5.85
CA GLY A 25 10.30 12.49 -6.53
C GLY A 25 8.92 11.89 -6.66
N ALA A 26 8.83 10.71 -7.29
CA ALA A 26 7.54 10.10 -7.64
C ALA A 26 6.61 9.76 -6.45
N CYS A 27 7.15 9.71 -5.23
CA CYS A 27 6.37 9.46 -4.02
C CYS A 27 5.97 10.73 -3.27
N ASP A 28 6.41 11.91 -3.73
CA ASP A 28 6.31 13.21 -3.05
C ASP A 28 6.95 13.29 -1.64
N ARG A 29 7.54 12.20 -1.13
CA ARG A 29 8.18 12.15 0.19
C ARG A 29 9.63 12.62 0.20
N TYR A 30 10.27 12.64 -0.97
CA TYR A 30 11.67 13.05 -1.13
C TYR A 30 11.78 14.09 -2.22
N ALA A 31 12.64 15.08 -2.04
CA ALA A 31 12.93 16.11 -3.03
C ALA A 31 14.42 16.27 -3.26
N ASN A 32 14.75 16.88 -4.39
CA ASN A 32 16.11 17.36 -4.66
C ASN A 32 16.17 18.83 -4.25
N GLU A 33 16.93 19.13 -3.19
CA GLU A 33 17.27 20.50 -2.80
C GLU A 33 18.76 20.73 -3.02
N ALA A 34 19.08 21.54 -4.04
CA ALA A 34 20.43 21.93 -4.43
C ALA A 34 21.39 20.74 -4.65
N GLY A 35 20.88 19.64 -5.23
CA GLY A 35 21.64 18.41 -5.46
C GLY A 35 21.66 17.45 -4.27
N THR A 36 20.87 17.72 -3.22
CA THR A 36 20.77 16.88 -2.01
C THR A 36 19.39 16.24 -1.95
N LEU A 37 19.35 14.92 -1.71
CA LEU A 37 18.11 14.21 -1.44
C LEU A 37 17.62 14.58 -0.03
N VAL A 38 16.53 15.34 0.06
CA VAL A 38 15.88 15.71 1.32
C VAL A 38 14.54 15.00 1.45
N ARG A 39 14.11 14.74 2.68
CA ARG A 39 12.78 14.19 2.97
C ARG A 39 11.81 15.33 3.28
N LEU A 40 10.60 15.25 2.72
CA LEU A 40 9.54 16.24 2.88
C LEU A 40 8.55 15.87 4.00
N ASP A 41 8.33 14.56 4.23
CA ASP A 41 7.32 14.09 5.19
C ASP A 41 7.92 13.66 6.54
N PRO A 42 7.45 14.23 7.67
CA PRO A 42 7.85 13.79 9.00
C PRO A 42 7.14 12.47 9.39
N LEU A 43 7.67 11.79 10.42
CA LEU A 43 6.99 10.67 11.07
C LEU A 43 5.64 11.11 11.65
N LEU A 44 4.59 10.36 11.37
CA LEU A 44 3.25 10.62 11.92
C LEU A 44 3.00 9.84 13.21
N VAL A 45 2.74 10.58 14.30
CA VAL A 45 2.29 10.06 15.59
C VAL A 45 0.81 10.38 15.73
N ALA A 46 -0.05 9.35 15.68
CA ALA A 46 -1.49 9.53 15.57
C ALA A 46 -2.07 10.38 16.71
N GLN A 47 -1.63 10.15 17.95
CA GLN A 47 -2.10 10.91 19.12
C GLN A 47 -1.78 12.41 18.99
N ARG A 48 -0.57 12.76 18.55
CA ARG A 48 -0.18 14.17 18.35
C ARG A 48 -0.99 14.83 17.24
N THR A 49 -1.34 14.08 16.19
CA THR A 49 -2.19 14.58 15.11
C THR A 49 -3.60 14.86 15.62
N LEU A 50 -4.16 13.98 16.46
CA LEU A 50 -5.46 14.19 17.11
C LEU A 50 -5.43 15.39 18.07
N ASP A 51 -4.40 15.51 18.92
CA ASP A 51 -4.24 16.62 19.87
C ASP A 51 -4.12 18.01 19.18
N GLN A 52 -3.81 18.02 17.88
CA GLN A 52 -3.66 19.22 17.05
C GLN A 52 -4.84 19.43 16.08
N ASP A 53 -5.97 18.74 16.29
CA ASP A 53 -7.15 18.76 15.41
C ASP A 53 -6.82 18.41 13.94
N GLY A 54 -5.81 17.57 13.73
CA GLY A 54 -5.38 17.11 12.41
C GLY A 54 -6.33 16.07 11.80
N ALA A 55 -6.40 16.05 10.47
CA ALA A 55 -7.24 15.09 9.75
C ALA A 55 -6.69 13.66 9.88
N MET A 56 -7.54 12.72 10.32
CA MET A 56 -7.25 11.28 10.40
C MET A 56 -8.36 10.50 9.70
N VAL A 57 -7.99 9.45 8.98
CA VAL A 57 -8.97 8.53 8.37
C VAL A 57 -9.25 7.39 9.36
N PRO A 58 -10.51 7.16 9.74
CA PRO A 58 -10.87 6.04 10.61
C PRO A 58 -10.54 4.71 9.92
N PHE A 59 -9.79 3.84 10.60
CA PHE A 59 -9.54 2.47 10.17
C PHE A 59 -10.57 1.51 10.80
N LEU A 60 -11.50 1.00 9.98
CA LEU A 60 -12.64 0.15 10.38
C LEU A 60 -13.61 0.82 11.38
N GLN A 61 -14.84 1.10 10.95
CA GLN A 61 -15.93 1.42 11.88
C GLN A 61 -16.31 0.14 12.63
N SER A 62 -15.83 -0.06 13.85
CA SER A 62 -16.38 -1.11 14.71
C SER A 62 -17.82 -0.79 15.10
N THR A 63 -18.61 -1.83 15.36
CA THR A 63 -20.02 -1.75 15.78
C THR A 63 -20.23 -1.28 17.22
N ASP A 64 -19.14 -1.01 17.96
CA ASP A 64 -19.15 -0.39 19.29
C ASP A 64 -18.50 1.00 19.24
N ASP A 65 -18.86 1.87 20.20
CA ASP A 65 -18.34 3.24 20.40
C ASP A 65 -16.81 3.27 20.43
N TRP A 66 -16.22 3.40 19.25
CA TRP A 66 -14.79 3.46 19.05
C TRP A 66 -14.33 4.91 19.09
N ASP A 67 -13.41 5.20 19.99
CA ASP A 67 -12.83 6.52 20.21
C ASP A 67 -11.79 6.94 19.15
N GLY A 68 -11.58 6.11 18.11
CA GLY A 68 -10.60 6.33 17.06
C GLY A 68 -9.20 5.79 17.36
N SER A 69 -8.99 5.11 18.50
CA SER A 69 -7.70 4.49 18.84
C SER A 69 -7.45 3.19 18.05
N LEU A 70 -6.37 3.14 17.27
CA LEU A 70 -6.00 1.94 16.48
C LEU A 70 -5.65 0.72 17.35
N VAL A 71 -5.27 0.95 18.61
CA VAL A 71 -5.03 -0.07 19.65
C VAL A 71 -5.70 0.42 20.93
N ALA A 72 -6.71 -0.32 21.41
CA ALA A 72 -7.44 0.03 22.62
C ALA A 72 -6.47 0.12 23.83
N GLY A 73 -6.40 1.30 24.46
CA GLY A 73 -5.59 1.55 25.64
C GLY A 73 -4.12 1.95 25.40
N ALA A 74 -3.72 2.24 24.15
CA ALA A 74 -2.39 2.77 23.87
C ALA A 74 -2.34 4.30 24.05
N GLU A 75 -1.49 4.81 24.96
CA GLU A 75 -1.29 6.26 25.16
C GLU A 75 -0.67 6.97 23.94
N SER A 76 -0.02 6.22 23.04
CA SER A 76 0.57 6.75 21.82
C SER A 76 0.67 5.66 20.75
N PHE A 77 0.15 5.93 19.56
CA PHE A 77 0.24 5.04 18.41
C PHE A 77 1.13 5.63 17.32
N ILE A 78 2.13 4.87 16.90
CA ILE A 78 3.07 5.26 15.84
C ILE A 78 2.71 4.50 14.57
N THR A 79 2.51 5.25 13.50
CA THR A 79 2.19 4.68 12.18
C THR A 79 3.48 4.40 11.39
N GLY A 80 3.42 3.46 10.45
CA GLY A 80 4.48 3.25 9.44
C GLY A 80 4.64 4.40 8.44
N VAL A 81 3.70 5.34 8.40
CA VAL A 81 3.71 6.46 7.46
C VAL A 81 4.72 7.49 7.93
N GLY A 82 5.63 7.89 7.04
CA GLY A 82 6.68 8.81 7.43
C GLY A 82 7.88 8.11 8.07
N ALA A 83 7.81 6.80 8.33
CA ALA A 83 8.85 6.08 9.07
C ALA A 83 10.14 5.89 8.27
N THR A 84 10.14 6.08 6.94
CA THR A 84 11.24 5.70 6.03
C THR A 84 11.34 4.19 5.83
N THR A 85 11.90 3.78 4.69
CA THR A 85 12.12 2.37 4.37
C THR A 85 13.60 2.06 4.44
N THR A 86 13.94 0.88 4.93
CA THR A 86 15.31 0.39 4.94
C THR A 86 15.57 -0.61 3.82
N TYR A 87 14.59 -0.90 2.95
CA TYR A 87 14.70 -1.92 1.91
C TYR A 87 15.64 -1.51 0.76
N PRO A 88 16.45 -2.43 0.19
CA PRO A 88 16.65 -3.85 0.52
C PRO A 88 17.76 -4.10 1.56
N ASP A 89 17.99 -3.17 2.46
CA ASP A 89 19.14 -3.16 3.37
C ASP A 89 18.83 -3.81 4.73
N TYR A 90 19.85 -4.36 5.38
CA TYR A 90 19.78 -4.99 6.71
C TYR A 90 19.77 -3.94 7.85
N LYS A 91 19.38 -2.70 7.54
CA LYS A 91 19.37 -1.62 8.52
C LYS A 91 18.22 -1.83 9.51
N PRO A 92 18.47 -1.70 10.83
CA PRO A 92 17.42 -1.70 11.85
C PRO A 92 16.33 -0.71 11.50
N ALA A 93 15.11 -0.98 11.97
CA ALA A 93 14.00 -0.09 11.70
C ALA A 93 14.33 1.34 12.18
N PRO A 94 14.01 2.36 11.37
CA PRO A 94 14.37 3.74 11.61
C PRO A 94 13.77 4.30 12.91
N PHE A 95 12.64 3.76 13.35
CA PHE A 95 12.02 4.09 14.62
C PHE A 95 11.78 2.82 15.43
N ILE A 96 12.37 2.80 16.63
CA ILE A 96 12.15 1.80 17.66
C ILE A 96 11.69 2.57 18.88
N VAL A 97 10.44 2.36 19.28
CA VAL A 97 9.85 3.08 20.41
C VAL A 97 9.45 2.10 21.49
N ALA A 98 9.88 2.39 22.71
CA ALA A 98 9.53 1.65 23.90
C ALA A 98 8.40 2.37 24.65
N SER A 99 7.46 1.59 25.14
CA SER A 99 6.36 2.04 26.01
C SER A 99 6.03 0.93 27.01
N LYS A 100 5.18 1.23 28.00
CA LYS A 100 4.60 0.22 28.89
C LYS A 100 3.09 0.20 28.70
N ALA A 101 2.54 -0.96 28.40
CA ALA A 101 1.10 -1.19 28.34
C ALA A 101 0.72 -2.15 29.47
N ASN A 102 -0.09 -1.69 30.42
CA ASN A 102 -0.53 -2.49 31.59
C ASN A 102 0.62 -3.17 32.35
N GLY A 103 1.76 -2.48 32.50
CA GLY A 103 2.95 -2.99 33.18
C GLY A 103 3.82 -3.94 32.35
N VAL A 104 3.43 -4.25 31.10
CA VAL A 104 4.20 -5.04 30.14
C VAL A 104 5.02 -4.10 29.24
N ASP A 105 6.31 -4.40 29.07
CA ASP A 105 7.16 -3.66 28.13
C ASP A 105 6.70 -3.94 26.69
N MET A 106 6.37 -2.87 25.97
CA MET A 106 5.96 -2.91 24.57
C MET A 106 7.00 -2.17 23.71
N ILE A 107 7.55 -2.88 22.72
CA ILE A 107 8.48 -2.33 21.75
C ILE A 107 7.81 -2.28 20.38
N THR A 108 7.61 -1.08 19.86
CA THR A 108 7.05 -0.84 18.52
C THR A 108 8.19 -0.54 17.56
N VAL A 109 8.35 -1.41 16.56
CA VAL A 109 9.38 -1.32 15.52
C VAL A 109 8.70 -0.93 14.21
N VAL A 110 9.08 0.22 13.66
CA VAL A 110 8.33 0.85 12.56
C VAL A 110 9.22 1.10 11.36
N SER A 111 8.79 0.58 10.21
CA SER A 111 9.40 0.83 8.90
C SER A 111 8.29 1.04 7.86
N GLU A 112 8.57 1.89 6.88
CA GLU A 112 7.64 2.23 5.81
C GLU A 112 7.73 1.20 4.68
N GLY A 113 6.58 0.60 4.34
CA GLY A 113 6.44 -0.26 3.18
C GLY A 113 6.33 0.54 1.90
N ILE A 114 6.94 0.04 0.83
CA ILE A 114 6.87 0.65 -0.50
C ILE A 114 5.64 0.08 -1.20
N PHE A 115 4.74 0.95 -1.66
CA PHE A 115 3.45 0.54 -2.21
C PHE A 115 3.57 -0.47 -3.36
N SER A 116 4.65 -0.43 -4.14
CA SER A 116 4.92 -1.40 -5.22
C SER A 116 5.03 -2.86 -4.75
N TYR A 117 5.20 -3.10 -3.45
CA TYR A 117 5.26 -4.44 -2.85
C TYR A 117 3.91 -4.89 -2.27
N CYS A 118 2.92 -3.99 -2.25
CA CYS A 118 1.58 -4.30 -1.76
C CYS A 118 0.79 -5.09 -2.79
N GLY A 119 -0.15 -5.89 -2.30
CA GLY A 119 -1.14 -6.59 -3.09
C GLY A 119 -2.44 -6.73 -2.29
N LEU A 120 -3.51 -7.10 -2.99
CA LEU A 120 -4.82 -7.37 -2.40
C LEU A 120 -5.15 -8.84 -2.58
N LYS A 121 -5.73 -9.44 -1.54
CA LYS A 121 -6.34 -10.76 -1.62
C LYS A 121 -7.85 -10.59 -1.59
N VAL A 122 -8.51 -10.87 -2.71
CA VAL A 122 -9.96 -10.71 -2.86
C VAL A 122 -10.62 -12.06 -2.66
N LYS A 123 -11.37 -12.22 -1.57
CA LYS A 123 -12.27 -13.38 -1.36
C LYS A 123 -13.54 -13.15 -2.16
N ILE A 124 -13.89 -14.08 -3.04
CA ILE A 124 -15.14 -13.99 -3.81
C ILE A 124 -16.11 -15.04 -3.29
N ASP A 125 -17.16 -14.56 -2.63
CA ASP A 125 -18.19 -15.42 -2.04
C ASP A 125 -19.29 -15.69 -3.06
N THR A 126 -19.12 -16.77 -3.82
CA THR A 126 -20.04 -17.17 -4.89
C THR A 126 -19.94 -18.67 -5.15
N ASP A 127 -21.05 -19.30 -5.52
CA ASP A 127 -21.09 -20.68 -6.01
C ASP A 127 -20.67 -20.78 -7.50
N ARG A 128 -20.45 -19.64 -8.16
CA ARG A 128 -20.04 -19.59 -9.57
C ARG A 128 -18.56 -19.87 -9.70
N PHE A 129 -18.19 -20.71 -10.66
CA PHE A 129 -16.80 -20.94 -11.01
C PHE A 129 -16.24 -19.76 -11.81
N LEU A 130 -15.10 -19.23 -11.37
CA LEU A 130 -14.40 -18.10 -12.00
C LEU A 130 -13.27 -18.55 -12.93
N GLY A 131 -12.61 -19.67 -12.65
CA GLY A 131 -11.45 -20.16 -13.40
C GLY A 131 -10.47 -20.93 -12.52
N ASP A 132 -9.56 -21.68 -13.12
CA ASP A 132 -8.61 -22.51 -12.38
C ASP A 132 -7.55 -21.68 -11.63
N GLU A 133 -6.94 -22.26 -10.60
CA GLU A 133 -5.80 -21.63 -9.92
C GLU A 133 -4.68 -21.31 -10.93
N GLN A 134 -3.92 -20.25 -10.65
CA GLN A 134 -2.87 -19.68 -11.49
C GLN A 134 -3.35 -18.96 -12.75
N MET A 135 -4.63 -19.05 -13.12
CA MET A 135 -5.15 -18.31 -14.27
C MET A 135 -5.03 -16.81 -14.06
N ALA A 136 -4.59 -16.11 -15.10
CA ALA A 136 -4.35 -14.69 -15.06
C ALA A 136 -5.65 -13.92 -14.84
N VAL A 137 -5.60 -12.93 -13.96
CA VAL A 137 -6.71 -11.99 -13.74
C VAL A 137 -6.36 -10.68 -14.43
N ARG A 138 -7.29 -10.18 -15.24
CA ARG A 138 -7.11 -8.98 -16.06
C ARG A 138 -8.04 -7.85 -15.67
N CYS A 139 -7.54 -6.63 -15.81
CA CYS A 139 -8.30 -5.38 -15.74
C CYS A 139 -7.88 -4.55 -16.96
N GLU A 140 -8.81 -3.99 -17.73
CA GLU A 140 -8.50 -3.21 -18.95
C GLU A 140 -7.52 -3.93 -19.93
N GLY A 141 -7.60 -5.26 -19.98
CA GLY A 141 -6.75 -6.15 -20.77
C GLY A 141 -5.36 -6.44 -20.17
N GLU A 142 -4.92 -5.70 -19.15
CA GLU A 142 -3.64 -5.93 -18.48
C GLU A 142 -3.77 -7.01 -17.41
N GLN A 143 -2.76 -7.88 -17.28
CA GLN A 143 -2.71 -8.83 -16.18
C GLN A 143 -2.37 -8.11 -14.88
N VAL A 144 -3.31 -8.08 -13.94
CA VAL A 144 -3.16 -7.41 -12.64
C VAL A 144 -2.98 -8.40 -11.49
N GLY A 145 -3.10 -9.70 -11.76
CA GLY A 145 -3.03 -10.74 -10.75
C GLY A 145 -3.28 -12.15 -11.30
N HIS A 146 -3.68 -13.05 -10.41
CA HIS A 146 -4.09 -14.41 -10.74
C HIS A 146 -5.12 -14.96 -9.75
N VAL A 147 -5.85 -16.00 -10.17
CA VAL A 147 -6.64 -16.84 -9.25
C VAL A 147 -5.66 -17.57 -8.35
N SER A 148 -5.78 -17.35 -7.05
CA SER A 148 -4.90 -17.92 -6.03
C SER A 148 -5.60 -19.07 -5.30
N THR A 149 -4.87 -19.69 -4.37
CA THR A 149 -5.36 -20.83 -3.59
C THR A 149 -6.72 -20.54 -2.97
N ALA A 150 -7.67 -21.44 -3.21
CA ALA A 150 -9.00 -21.32 -2.63
C ALA A 150 -8.94 -21.43 -1.10
N GLU A 151 -9.72 -20.58 -0.41
CA GLU A 151 -9.77 -20.53 1.05
C GLU A 151 -11.22 -20.49 1.51
N TYR A 152 -11.54 -21.22 2.59
CA TYR A 152 -12.88 -21.23 3.19
C TYR A 152 -14.02 -21.58 2.20
N GLY A 153 -13.72 -22.40 1.19
CA GLY A 153 -14.68 -22.78 0.15
C GLY A 153 -14.93 -21.70 -0.91
N SER A 154 -14.17 -20.61 -0.90
CA SER A 154 -14.27 -19.51 -1.88
C SER A 154 -13.05 -19.46 -2.78
N GLN A 155 -13.25 -19.07 -4.04
CA GLN A 155 -12.13 -18.72 -4.92
C GLN A 155 -11.55 -17.37 -4.50
N MET A 156 -10.21 -17.27 -4.60
CA MET A 156 -9.44 -16.11 -4.16
C MET A 156 -8.73 -15.49 -5.36
N LEU A 157 -8.67 -14.16 -5.44
CA LEU A 157 -7.80 -13.47 -6.40
C LEU A 157 -6.65 -12.81 -5.65
N ALA A 158 -5.42 -13.03 -6.11
CA ALA A 158 -4.25 -12.28 -5.67
C ALA A 158 -3.95 -11.20 -6.71
N LEU A 159 -4.22 -9.93 -6.35
CA LEU A 159 -4.04 -8.76 -7.21
C LEU A 159 -2.84 -7.93 -6.74
N GLY A 160 -2.11 -7.33 -7.68
CA GLY A 160 -0.99 -6.45 -7.36
C GLY A 160 0.34 -7.17 -7.15
N GLY A 161 1.18 -6.61 -6.29
CA GLY A 161 2.54 -7.08 -6.05
C GLY A 161 3.56 -6.54 -7.05
N VAL A 162 4.84 -6.75 -6.71
CA VAL A 162 6.00 -6.15 -7.42
C VAL A 162 5.99 -6.45 -8.91
N ARG A 163 5.61 -7.67 -9.30
CA ARG A 163 5.58 -8.09 -10.70
C ARG A 163 4.62 -7.24 -11.52
N HIS A 164 3.41 -6.99 -11.02
CA HIS A 164 2.39 -6.24 -11.75
C HIS A 164 2.56 -4.74 -11.61
N LEU A 165 3.04 -4.25 -10.46
CA LEU A 165 3.24 -2.83 -10.21
C LEU A 165 4.52 -2.27 -10.87
N THR A 166 5.57 -3.09 -11.01
CA THR A 166 6.89 -2.60 -11.50
C THR A 166 7.61 -3.53 -12.48
N GLY A 167 7.29 -4.82 -12.50
CA GLY A 167 7.98 -5.80 -13.36
C GLY A 167 7.44 -5.88 -14.80
N GLY A 168 6.28 -5.28 -15.05
CA GLY A 168 5.56 -5.33 -16.31
C GLY A 168 5.76 -4.13 -17.21
N SER A 169 4.76 -3.89 -18.07
CA SER A 169 4.69 -2.65 -18.84
C SER A 169 4.27 -1.46 -17.96
N LYS A 170 4.53 -0.22 -18.40
CA LYS A 170 4.02 0.98 -17.72
C LYS A 170 2.49 0.98 -17.62
N LYS A 171 1.81 0.43 -18.64
CA LYS A 171 0.35 0.32 -18.67
C LYS A 171 -0.13 -0.68 -17.61
N GLU A 172 0.49 -1.86 -17.57
CA GLU A 172 0.23 -2.90 -16.54
C GLU A 172 0.35 -2.32 -15.13
N GLY A 173 1.44 -1.61 -14.83
CA GLY A 173 1.65 -0.99 -13.52
C GLY A 173 0.60 0.07 -13.16
N THR A 174 0.24 0.93 -14.13
CA THR A 174 -0.78 1.97 -13.93
C THR A 174 -2.15 1.34 -13.65
N VAL A 175 -2.58 0.38 -14.48
CA VAL A 175 -3.87 -0.27 -14.36
C VAL A 175 -3.96 -1.09 -13.06
N THR A 176 -2.90 -1.82 -12.72
CA THR A 176 -2.81 -2.57 -11.46
C THR A 176 -2.98 -1.64 -10.25
N CYS A 177 -2.23 -0.53 -10.23
CA CYS A 177 -2.29 0.45 -9.15
C CYS A 177 -3.70 1.04 -9.02
N GLN A 178 -4.30 1.43 -10.15
CA GLN A 178 -5.64 2.02 -10.17
C GLN A 178 -6.70 1.03 -9.68
N ALA A 179 -6.69 -0.21 -10.16
CA ALA A 179 -7.61 -1.27 -9.71
C ALA A 179 -7.50 -1.52 -8.20
N MET A 180 -6.27 -1.56 -7.65
CA MET A 180 -6.06 -1.70 -6.21
C MET A 180 -6.59 -0.51 -5.41
N LEU A 181 -6.32 0.72 -5.87
CA LEU A 181 -6.79 1.94 -5.21
C LEU A 181 -8.31 2.03 -5.24
N ASP A 182 -8.95 1.69 -6.36
CA ASP A 182 -10.40 1.71 -6.51
C ASP A 182 -11.07 0.69 -5.59
N LEU A 183 -10.56 -0.54 -5.51
CA LEU A 183 -11.04 -1.54 -4.57
C LEU A 183 -10.90 -1.10 -3.11
N CYS A 184 -9.74 -0.55 -2.73
CA CYS A 184 -9.50 -0.01 -1.38
C CYS A 184 -10.38 1.20 -1.05
N GLN A 185 -10.83 1.95 -2.07
CA GLN A 185 -11.79 3.04 -1.92
C GLN A 185 -13.25 2.57 -1.97
N GLY A 186 -13.49 1.26 -2.04
CA GLY A 186 -14.83 0.68 -2.08
C GLY A 186 -15.56 0.85 -3.41
N LYS A 187 -14.84 1.14 -4.49
CA LYS A 187 -15.40 1.20 -5.85
C LYS A 187 -15.44 -0.19 -6.47
N ALA A 188 -16.35 -0.36 -7.43
CA ALA A 188 -16.42 -1.57 -8.23
C ALA A 188 -15.31 -1.60 -9.28
N VAL A 189 -14.71 -2.78 -9.48
CA VAL A 189 -13.71 -3.04 -10.52
C VAL A 189 -14.15 -4.24 -11.35
N GLU A 190 -14.11 -4.09 -12.67
CA GLU A 190 -14.33 -5.16 -13.63
C GLU A 190 -13.04 -5.96 -13.81
N LEU A 191 -13.13 -7.26 -13.60
CA LEU A 191 -12.04 -8.21 -13.79
C LEU A 191 -12.45 -9.30 -14.78
N THR A 192 -11.47 -9.90 -15.44
CA THR A 192 -11.68 -11.09 -16.27
C THR A 192 -10.62 -12.12 -15.94
N VAL A 193 -11.03 -13.35 -15.69
CA VAL A 193 -10.11 -14.48 -15.55
C VAL A 193 -9.87 -15.09 -16.92
N ASP A 194 -8.60 -15.29 -17.29
CA ASP A 194 -8.25 -15.97 -18.54
C ASP A 194 -8.87 -17.38 -18.54
N GLU A 195 -9.51 -17.75 -19.66
CA GLU A 195 -10.27 -18.99 -19.84
C GLU A 195 -11.41 -19.20 -18.82
N GLY A 196 -11.78 -18.15 -18.09
CA GLY A 196 -12.73 -18.17 -17.01
C GLY A 196 -13.85 -17.14 -17.18
N ALA A 197 -14.35 -16.64 -16.04
CA ALA A 197 -15.46 -15.69 -15.99
C ALA A 197 -14.98 -14.23 -15.97
N GLY A 198 -15.85 -13.35 -16.48
CA GLY A 198 -15.83 -11.94 -16.09
C GLY A 198 -16.44 -11.78 -14.70
N VAL A 199 -15.94 -10.86 -13.89
CA VAL A 199 -16.48 -10.58 -12.57
C VAL A 199 -16.34 -9.11 -12.20
N PHE A 200 -17.42 -8.50 -11.72
CA PHE A 200 -17.36 -7.22 -11.01
C PHE A 200 -17.20 -7.49 -9.52
N VAL A 201 -16.17 -6.91 -8.93
CA VAL A 201 -15.86 -7.00 -7.49
C VAL A 201 -15.91 -5.63 -6.83
N GLN A 202 -16.49 -5.57 -5.64
CA GLN A 202 -16.56 -4.37 -4.81
C GLN A 202 -16.58 -4.77 -3.34
N ALA A 203 -15.84 -4.06 -2.50
CA ALA A 203 -15.81 -4.32 -1.06
C ALA A 203 -17.23 -4.19 -0.45
N GLY A 204 -17.67 -5.23 0.27
CA GLY A 204 -18.96 -5.25 0.96
C GLY A 204 -20.19 -5.45 0.06
N GLN A 205 -20.03 -5.67 -1.25
CA GLN A 205 -21.12 -5.98 -2.17
C GLN A 205 -20.98 -7.40 -2.72
N ALA A 206 -22.12 -8.00 -3.11
CA ALA A 206 -22.11 -9.30 -3.77
C ALA A 206 -21.40 -9.19 -5.15
N PRO A 207 -20.55 -10.17 -5.52
CA PRO A 207 -19.91 -10.17 -6.82
C PRO A 207 -20.93 -10.39 -7.95
N ILE A 208 -20.70 -9.78 -9.11
CA ILE A 208 -21.49 -10.03 -10.32
C ILE A 208 -20.62 -10.84 -11.27
N VAL A 209 -20.95 -12.12 -11.44
CA VAL A 209 -20.27 -13.11 -12.30
C VAL A 209 -21.13 -13.41 -13.51
#